data_AF-A0A3E3I729-F1
#
_entry.id   AF-A0A3E3I729-F1
#
_cell.length_a   1.000
_cell.length_b   1.000
_cell.length_c   1.000
_cell.angle_alpha   90.00
_cell.angle_beta   90.00
_cell.angle_gamma   90.00
#
_symmetry.space_group_name_H-M   'P 1'
#
loop_
_entity.id
_entity.type
_entity.pdbx_description
1 polymer ?
#
loop_
_entity_poly.entity_id
_entity_poly.type
_entity_poly.pdbx_seq_one_letter_code
_entity_poly.pdbx_strand_id
1 'polypeptide(L)'
;MKVMEFINAHREDEDYCECVIHPNGEVDEPLPSHIGRLIEIAGEDSATLNGQMEKNMEPLFWMVEYTRCMSVWQTRVVAPSHPDQEQQDALEMLYDAAFLAPKYLYETPDAAYVESVRKAREVIAEKKRRKAETE
;
A
#
# COMPACT_ATOMS: atom_id res chain seq x y z
N MET A 1 5.02 -9.29 -8.41
CA MET A 1 4.99 -10.72 -8.82
C MET A 1 3.64 -11.34 -8.48
N LYS A 2 3.27 -12.53 -8.98
CA LYS A 2 2.03 -13.21 -8.54
C LYS A 2 2.20 -13.72 -7.10
N VAL A 3 1.12 -13.74 -6.33
CA VAL A 3 1.15 -14.18 -4.91
C VAL A 3 1.73 -15.59 -4.73
N MET A 4 1.44 -16.53 -5.64
CA MET A 4 2.02 -17.88 -5.58
C MET A 4 3.52 -17.90 -5.86
N GLU A 5 4.04 -16.99 -6.69
CA GLU A 5 5.48 -16.88 -6.92
C GLU A 5 6.18 -16.40 -5.66
N PHE A 6 5.58 -15.41 -4.98
CA PHE A 6 6.07 -14.89 -3.70
C PHE A 6 6.06 -15.99 -2.62
N ILE A 7 4.93 -16.68 -2.42
CA ILE A 7 4.84 -17.78 -1.45
C ILE A 7 5.92 -18.83 -1.72
N ASN A 8 6.11 -19.23 -2.98
CA ASN A 8 7.13 -20.22 -3.31
C ASN A 8 8.56 -19.73 -3.09
N ALA A 9 8.82 -18.45 -3.31
CA ALA A 9 10.14 -17.85 -3.09
C ALA A 9 10.50 -17.76 -1.60
N HIS A 10 9.49 -17.60 -0.74
CA HIS A 10 9.67 -17.25 0.67
C HIS A 10 9.25 -18.35 1.66
N ARG A 11 8.71 -19.48 1.19
CA ARG A 11 8.22 -20.57 2.05
C ARG A 11 9.28 -21.24 2.93
N GLU A 12 10.57 -21.09 2.60
CA GLU A 12 11.69 -21.65 3.34
C GLU A 12 12.43 -20.59 4.17
N ASP A 13 12.00 -19.32 4.10
CA ASP A 13 12.63 -18.25 4.85
C ASP A 13 12.37 -18.44 6.35
N GLU A 14 13.43 -18.28 7.15
CA GLU A 14 13.33 -18.37 8.61
C GLU A 14 12.68 -17.11 9.22
N ASP A 15 12.74 -16.00 8.49
CA ASP A 15 12.15 -14.72 8.87
C ASP A 15 10.72 -14.60 8.33
N TYR A 16 9.88 -13.87 9.07
CA TYR A 16 8.51 -13.60 8.62
C TYR A 16 8.51 -12.66 7.42
N CYS A 17 7.94 -13.12 6.31
CA CYS A 17 7.93 -12.35 5.07
C CYS A 17 6.76 -11.36 5.04
N GLU A 18 7.11 -10.10 4.81
CA GLU A 18 6.20 -8.98 4.70
C GLU A 18 6.03 -8.61 3.21
N CYS A 19 4.92 -7.99 2.82
CA CYS A 19 4.70 -7.59 1.43
C CYS A 19 3.76 -6.39 1.27
N VAL A 20 3.70 -5.87 0.05
CA VAL A 20 2.70 -4.92 -0.41
C VAL A 20 1.85 -5.59 -1.48
N ILE A 21 0.52 -5.56 -1.33
CA ILE A 21 -0.43 -6.13 -2.31
C ILE A 21 -1.03 -5.00 -3.14
N HIS A 22 -0.76 -5.01 -4.44
CA HIS A 22 -1.31 -4.08 -5.43
C HIS A 22 -2.79 -4.34 -5.69
N PRO A 23 -3.57 -3.34 -6.19
CA PRO A 23 -4.98 -3.50 -6.53
C PRO A 23 -5.32 -4.72 -7.40
N ASN A 24 -4.40 -5.14 -8.26
CA ASN A 24 -4.54 -6.29 -9.15
C ASN A 24 -4.18 -7.65 -8.50
N GLY A 25 -3.93 -7.68 -7.19
CA GLY A 25 -3.53 -8.87 -6.44
C GLY A 25 -2.06 -9.28 -6.61
N GLU A 26 -1.26 -8.49 -7.34
CA GLU A 26 0.19 -8.71 -7.39
C GLU A 26 0.85 -8.26 -6.11
N VAL A 27 1.94 -8.91 -5.75
CA VAL A 27 2.67 -8.65 -4.52
C VAL A 27 4.09 -8.19 -4.80
N ASP A 28 4.56 -7.26 -3.99
CA ASP A 28 5.94 -6.78 -3.99
C ASP A 28 6.54 -6.94 -2.60
N GLU A 29 7.84 -7.23 -2.57
CA GLU A 29 8.62 -7.07 -1.35
C GLU A 29 8.58 -5.60 -0.90
N PRO A 30 8.45 -5.31 0.40
CA PRO A 30 8.33 -3.97 0.93
C PRO A 30 9.71 -3.34 1.10
N LEU A 31 10.60 -3.49 0.11
CA LEU A 31 11.94 -2.92 0.15
C LEU A 31 11.94 -1.55 -0.55
N PRO A 32 12.63 -0.53 0.03
CA PRO A 32 13.47 -0.59 1.24
C PRO A 32 12.70 -0.54 2.58
N SER A 33 11.41 -0.21 2.54
CA SER A 33 10.44 -0.30 3.64
C SER A 33 9.03 -0.25 3.03
N HIS A 34 7.96 -0.61 3.76
CA HIS A 34 6.60 -0.47 3.22
C HIS A 34 6.30 0.95 2.73
N ILE A 35 6.62 1.97 3.53
CA ILE A 35 6.42 3.36 3.11
C ILE A 35 7.29 3.70 1.89
N GLY A 36 8.55 3.27 1.88
CA GLY A 36 9.45 3.47 0.74
C GLY A 36 8.89 2.87 -0.55
N ARG A 37 8.44 1.62 -0.49
CA ARG A 37 7.81 0.93 -1.62
C ARG A 37 6.52 1.62 -2.07
N LEU A 38 5.68 2.06 -1.13
CA LEU A 38 4.46 2.81 -1.46
C LEU A 38 4.76 4.16 -2.13
N ILE A 39 5.84 4.84 -1.75
CA ILE A 39 6.29 6.08 -2.42
C ILE A 39 6.73 5.77 -3.85
N GLU A 40 7.49 4.69 -4.07
CA GLU A 40 7.88 4.26 -5.41
C GLU A 40 6.66 3.96 -6.29
N ILE A 41 5.67 3.23 -5.75
CA ILE A 41 4.42 2.90 -6.43
C ILE A 41 3.61 4.16 -6.78
N ALA A 42 3.58 5.15 -5.86
CA ALA A 42 2.89 6.41 -6.09
C ALA A 42 3.45 7.19 -7.29
N GLY A 43 4.73 7.01 -7.64
CA GLY A 43 5.37 7.68 -8.76
C GLY A 43 5.49 9.21 -8.60
N GLU A 44 5.40 9.70 -7.36
CA GLU A 44 5.60 11.10 -6.99
C GLU A 44 6.85 11.23 -6.11
N ASP A 45 7.46 12.42 -6.08
CA ASP A 45 8.53 12.66 -5.12
C ASP A 45 7.99 12.72 -3.68
N SER A 46 8.80 12.23 -2.73
CA SER A 46 8.39 12.14 -1.32
C SER A 46 8.00 13.50 -0.73
N ALA A 47 8.62 14.61 -1.17
CA ALA A 47 8.29 15.93 -0.65
C ALA A 47 6.90 16.40 -1.12
N THR A 48 6.51 16.10 -2.36
CA THR A 48 5.16 16.34 -2.88
C THR A 48 4.12 15.59 -2.07
N LEU A 49 4.33 14.29 -1.82
CA LEU A 49 3.39 13.46 -1.05
C LEU A 49 3.27 13.94 0.39
N ASN A 50 4.40 14.11 1.08
CA ASN A 50 4.44 14.60 2.46
C ASN A 50 3.80 15.98 2.59
N GLY A 51 3.95 16.85 1.58
CA GLY A 51 3.35 18.17 1.57
C GLY A 51 1.82 18.17 1.44
N GLN A 52 1.20 17.04 1.09
CA GLN A 52 -0.27 16.89 1.07
C GLN A 52 -0.83 16.29 2.36
N MET A 53 -0.01 15.69 3.22
CA MET A 53 -0.45 15.04 4.45
C MET A 53 -0.65 16.07 5.57
N GLU A 54 -1.73 15.96 6.34
CA GLU A 54 -1.91 16.75 7.56
C GLU A 54 -0.93 16.28 8.65
N LYS A 55 -0.45 17.19 9.52
CA LYS A 55 0.63 16.90 10.48
C LYS A 55 0.33 15.76 11.47
N ASN A 56 -0.94 15.48 11.72
CA ASN A 56 -1.43 14.46 12.64
C ASN A 56 -1.79 13.15 11.93
N MET A 57 -1.69 13.08 10.60
CA MET A 57 -1.96 11.87 9.85
C MET A 57 -0.77 10.92 9.93
N GLU A 58 -1.05 9.64 10.17
CA GLU A 58 -0.04 8.60 10.08
C GLU A 58 0.27 8.33 8.59
N PRO A 59 1.55 8.42 8.17
CA PRO A 59 1.91 8.28 6.76
C PRO A 59 1.48 6.96 6.14
N LEU A 60 1.50 5.85 6.90
CA LEU A 60 1.14 4.53 6.37
C LEU A 60 -0.32 4.48 5.90
N PHE A 61 -1.27 4.89 6.75
CA PHE A 61 -2.70 4.95 6.41
C PHE A 61 -2.96 5.84 5.20
N TRP A 62 -2.28 6.98 5.13
CA TRP A 62 -2.41 7.88 3.98
C TRP A 62 -1.85 7.24 2.70
N MET A 63 -0.69 6.60 2.78
CA MET A 63 -0.01 5.98 1.63
C MET A 63 -0.76 4.76 1.08
N VAL A 64 -1.31 3.89 1.93
CA VAL A 64 -2.14 2.77 1.45
C VAL A 64 -3.39 3.26 0.74
N GLU A 65 -4.01 4.35 1.20
CA GLU A 65 -5.17 4.93 0.54
C GLU A 65 -4.77 5.63 -0.77
N TYR A 66 -3.65 6.35 -0.78
CA TYR A 66 -3.16 7.04 -1.98
C TYR A 66 -2.76 6.09 -3.08
N THR A 67 -2.10 4.98 -2.75
CA THR A 67 -1.66 3.97 -3.74
C THR A 67 -2.69 2.90 -4.01
N ARG A 68 -3.71 2.77 -3.14
CA ARG A 68 -4.70 1.68 -3.13
C ARG A 68 -4.10 0.31 -2.88
N CYS A 69 -2.87 0.24 -2.38
CA CYS A 69 -2.20 -1.01 -2.04
C CYS A 69 -2.48 -1.40 -0.59
N MET A 70 -2.43 -2.69 -0.27
CA MET A 70 -2.36 -3.18 1.11
C MET A 70 -0.92 -3.29 1.57
N SER A 71 -0.66 -2.96 2.83
CA SER A 71 0.61 -3.17 3.50
C SER A 71 0.48 -4.33 4.49
N VAL A 72 1.26 -5.38 4.29
CA VAL A 72 1.10 -6.66 4.99
C VAL A 72 2.34 -7.00 5.79
N TRP A 73 2.13 -7.19 7.09
CA TRP A 73 3.02 -7.83 8.05
C TRP A 73 2.39 -9.15 8.50
N GLN A 74 3.18 -10.01 9.13
CA GLN A 74 2.65 -11.25 9.70
C GLN A 74 1.50 -11.01 10.70
N THR A 75 1.62 -9.96 11.52
CA THR A 75 0.70 -9.67 12.62
C THR A 75 -0.22 -8.48 12.35
N ARG A 76 -0.08 -7.81 11.20
CA ARG A 76 -0.82 -6.59 10.89
C ARG A 76 -1.03 -6.44 9.38
N VAL A 77 -2.22 -6.04 8.98
CA VAL A 77 -2.56 -5.64 7.62
C VAL A 77 -3.17 -4.25 7.69
N VAL A 78 -2.63 -3.33 6.90
CA VAL A 78 -3.23 -2.02 6.69
C VAL A 78 -3.69 -1.96 5.24
N ALA A 79 -5.00 -2.02 5.03
CA ALA A 79 -5.64 -2.06 3.72
C ALA A 79 -6.22 -0.68 3.36
N PRO A 80 -6.40 -0.36 2.06
CA PRO A 80 -7.15 0.84 1.68
C PRO A 80 -8.60 0.73 2.17
N SER A 81 -9.31 1.86 2.23
CA SER A 81 -10.70 1.93 2.70
C SER A 81 -11.67 1.04 1.93
N HIS A 82 -11.35 0.72 0.67
CA HIS A 82 -12.17 -0.10 -0.22
C HIS A 82 -11.26 -1.05 -1.00
N PRO A 83 -10.75 -2.14 -0.40
CA PRO A 83 -9.83 -3.04 -1.09
C PRO A 83 -10.52 -3.78 -2.23
N ASP A 84 -9.79 -3.95 -3.33
CA ASP A 84 -10.26 -4.71 -4.49
C ASP A 84 -10.33 -6.22 -4.18
N GLN A 85 -11.17 -6.97 -4.90
CA GLN A 85 -11.37 -8.40 -4.63
C GLN A 85 -10.07 -9.19 -4.82
N GLU A 86 -9.30 -8.86 -5.84
CA GLU A 86 -8.02 -9.50 -6.14
C GLU A 86 -7.00 -9.31 -5.01
N GLN A 87 -7.08 -8.18 -4.27
CA GLN A 87 -6.25 -7.98 -3.09
C GLN A 87 -6.68 -8.88 -1.93
N GLN A 88 -8.00 -9.04 -1.73
CA GLN A 88 -8.54 -9.91 -0.69
C GLN A 88 -8.19 -11.38 -0.98
N ASP A 89 -8.31 -11.80 -2.23
CA ASP A 89 -7.95 -13.15 -2.67
C ASP A 89 -6.46 -13.42 -2.45
N ALA A 90 -5.59 -12.46 -2.78
CA ALA A 90 -4.15 -12.58 -2.53
C ALA A 90 -3.84 -12.64 -1.02
N LEU A 91 -4.52 -11.83 -0.20
CA LEU A 91 -4.36 -11.84 1.25
C LEU A 91 -4.82 -13.17 1.87
N GLU A 92 -5.92 -13.74 1.39
CA GLU A 92 -6.42 -15.07 1.81
C GLU A 92 -5.40 -16.16 1.47
N MET A 93 -4.81 -16.14 0.28
CA MET A 93 -3.74 -17.10 -0.09
C MET A 93 -2.51 -17.00 0.83
N LEU A 94 -2.11 -15.79 1.21
CA LEU A 94 -1.01 -15.59 2.17
C LEU A 94 -1.38 -16.13 3.56
N TYR A 95 -2.62 -15.91 4.01
CA TYR A 95 -3.11 -16.43 5.27
C TYR A 95 -3.12 -17.96 5.30
N ASP A 96 -3.65 -18.60 4.26
CA ASP A 96 -3.72 -20.05 4.12
C ASP A 96 -2.33 -20.69 4.02
N ALA A 97 -1.36 -19.98 3.45
CA ALA A 97 0.05 -20.38 3.41
C ALA A 97 0.80 -20.13 4.73
N ALA A 98 0.11 -19.68 5.79
CA ALA A 98 0.67 -19.36 7.11
C ALA A 98 1.67 -18.19 7.15
N PHE A 99 1.60 -17.28 6.17
CA PHE A 99 2.38 -16.03 6.17
C PHE A 99 1.79 -14.98 7.11
N LEU A 100 0.53 -15.13 7.51
CA LEU A 100 -0.13 -14.29 8.51
C LEU A 100 -0.44 -15.08 9.78
N ALA A 101 -0.33 -14.41 10.91
CA ALA A 101 -0.73 -14.95 12.21
C ALA A 101 -2.26 -15.13 12.25
N PRO A 102 -2.83 -16.20 12.85
CA PRO A 102 -4.28 -16.42 12.91
C PRO A 102 -5.14 -15.29 13.49
N LYS A 103 -4.54 -14.33 14.19
CA LYS A 103 -5.19 -13.16 14.82
C LYS A 103 -4.48 -11.86 14.46
N TYR A 104 -3.98 -11.75 13.23
CA TYR A 104 -3.38 -10.51 12.77
C TYR A 104 -4.39 -9.34 12.87
N LEU A 105 -3.87 -8.15 13.13
CA LEU A 105 -4.66 -6.92 13.20
C LEU A 105 -4.97 -6.44 11.78
N TYR A 106 -6.25 -6.29 11.43
CA TYR A 106 -6.66 -5.70 10.15
C TYR A 106 -7.17 -4.28 10.39
N GLU A 107 -6.58 -3.30 9.72
CA GLU A 107 -6.91 -1.88 9.85
C GLU A 107 -7.14 -1.23 8.50
N THR A 108 -7.97 -0.19 8.50
CA THR A 108 -8.26 0.63 7.32
C THR A 108 -8.25 2.11 7.67
N PRO A 109 -7.81 2.99 6.75
CA PRO A 109 -7.91 4.43 6.91
C PRO A 109 -9.36 4.86 7.13
N ASP A 110 -9.55 5.85 8.01
CA ASP A 110 -10.86 6.46 8.23
C ASP A 110 -11.22 7.51 7.15
N ALA A 111 -12.40 8.12 7.28
CA ALA A 111 -12.90 9.11 6.32
C ALA A 111 -12.00 10.36 6.17
N ALA A 112 -11.23 10.73 7.20
CA ALA A 112 -10.33 11.88 7.12
C ALA A 112 -9.15 11.59 6.18
N TYR A 113 -8.60 10.38 6.22
CA TYR A 113 -7.55 9.96 5.29
C TYR A 113 -8.07 9.88 3.85
N VAL A 114 -9.26 9.30 3.64
CA VAL A 114 -9.88 9.19 2.31
C VAL A 114 -10.07 10.58 1.68
N GLU A 115 -10.61 11.52 2.45
CA GLU A 115 -10.83 12.89 1.97
C GLU A 115 -9.52 13.64 1.72
N SER A 116 -8.50 13.44 2.55
CA SER A 116 -7.16 14.00 2.35
C SER A 116 -6.53 13.51 1.05
N VAL A 117 -6.55 12.20 0.81
CA VAL A 117 -6.02 11.59 -0.42
C VAL A 117 -6.78 12.06 -1.65
N ARG A 118 -8.10 12.19 -1.59
CA ARG A 118 -8.91 12.73 -2.70
C ARG A 118 -8.43 14.11 -3.11
N LYS A 119 -8.28 15.04 -2.15
CA LYS A 119 -7.78 16.40 -2.39
C LYS A 119 -6.34 16.38 -2.94
N ALA A 120 -5.48 15.55 -2.37
CA ALA A 120 -4.09 15.43 -2.79
C ALA A 120 -3.97 15.02 -4.27
N ARG A 121 -4.74 14.01 -4.70
CA ARG A 121 -4.77 13.57 -6.09
C ARG A 121 -5.22 14.68 -7.03
N GLU A 122 -6.24 15.45 -6.67
CA GLU A 122 -6.71 16.60 -7.45
C GLU A 122 -5.61 17.67 -7.62
N VAL A 123 -4.93 18.02 -6.52
CA VAL A 123 -3.84 19.01 -6.53
C VAL A 123 -2.65 18.54 -7.36
N ILE A 124 -2.25 17.28 -7.20
CA ILE A 124 -1.11 16.70 -7.92
C ILE A 124 -1.42 16.57 -9.42
N ALA A 125 -2.63 16.11 -9.77
CA ALA A 125 -3.06 16.01 -11.16
C ALA A 125 -3.07 17.38 -11.86
N GLU A 126 -3.58 18.42 -11.18
CA GLU A 126 -3.58 19.79 -11.69
C GLU A 126 -2.16 20.32 -11.91
N LYS A 127 -1.24 20.09 -10.97
CA LYS A 127 0.18 20.48 -11.12
C LYS A 127 0.83 19.78 -12.32
N LYS A 128 0.58 18.48 -12.49
CA LYS A 128 1.08 17.71 -13.64
C LYS A 128 0.55 18.24 -14.96
N ARG A 129 -0.75 18.56 -15.04
CA ARG A 129 -1.35 19.14 -16.25
C ARG A 129 -0.69 20.47 -16.63
N ARG A 130 -0.55 21.40 -15.67
CA ARG A 130 0.07 22.71 -15.92
C ARG A 130 1.52 22.58 -16.38
N LYS A 131 2.29 21.67 -15.79
CA LYS A 131 3.67 21.43 -16.21
C LYS A 131 3.75 20.96 -17.66
N ALA A 132 2.88 20.03 -18.06
CA ALA A 132 2.82 19.52 -19.43
C ALA A 132 2.35 20.56 -20.46
N GLU A 133 1.61 21.59 -20.06
CA GLU A 133 1.21 22.71 -20.93
C GLU A 133 2.34 23.75 -21.13
N THR A 134 3.36 23.72 -20.28
CA THR A 134 4.51 24.65 -20.31
C THR A 134 5.80 24.06 -20.89
N GLU A 135 5.81 22.76 -21.20
CA GLU A 135 6.91 22.01 -21.82
C GLU A 135 6.64 21.77 -23.32
#